data_AF-A0A0Q4RA33-F1
#
_entry.id   AF-A0A0Q4RA33-F1
#
_cell.length_a   1.000
_cell.length_b   1.000
_cell.length_c   1.000
_cell.angle_alpha   90.00
_cell.angle_beta   90.00
_cell.angle_gamma   90.00
#
_symmetry.space_group_name_H-M   'P 1'
#
loop_
_entity.id
_entity.type
_entity.pdbx_description
1 polymer ?
#
loop_
_entity_poly.entity_id
_entity_poly.type
_entity_poly.pdbx_seq_one_letter_code
_entity_poly.pdbx_strand_id
1 'polypeptide(L)'
;MIIAKAMKITELKDKLAAKSTDEIIHPYKDAAAAASDWALNSIADSLQAGIVTGMPGARLAPKQDITRAEVALIVQRLLQKSDLI
;
A
#
# COMPACT_ATOMS: atom_id res chain seq x y z
N MET A 1 9.47 -1.22 -1.39
CA MET A 1 8.50 -2.31 -1.66
C MET A 1 8.31 -2.50 -3.17
N ILE A 2 8.01 -3.71 -3.68
CA ILE A 2 7.85 -3.97 -5.13
C ILE A 2 6.71 -3.13 -5.72
N ILE A 3 5.55 -3.11 -5.06
CA ILE A 3 4.36 -2.34 -5.49
C ILE A 3 4.65 -0.83 -5.55
N ALA A 4 5.31 -0.27 -4.53
CA ALA A 4 5.68 1.14 -4.54
C ALA A 4 6.64 1.52 -5.69
N LYS A 5 7.54 0.61 -6.08
CA LYS A 5 8.37 0.81 -7.27
C LYS A 5 7.54 0.75 -8.55
N ALA A 6 6.62 -0.20 -8.65
CA ALA A 6 5.71 -0.30 -9.80
C ALA A 6 4.85 0.97 -9.94
N MET A 7 4.30 1.51 -8.84
CA MET A 7 3.54 2.77 -8.86
C MET A 7 4.35 3.96 -9.38
N LYS A 8 5.66 4.00 -9.10
CA LYS A 8 6.56 5.02 -9.65
C LYS A 8 6.77 4.84 -11.15
N ILE A 9 6.88 3.59 -11.62
CA ILE A 9 7.06 3.29 -13.05
C ILE A 9 5.81 3.63 -13.84
N THR A 10 4.63 3.39 -13.27
CA THR A 10 3.34 3.69 -13.91
C THR A 10 2.87 5.13 -13.69
N GLU A 11 3.72 6.02 -13.14
CA GLU A 11 3.41 7.42 -12.79
C GLU A 11 2.21 7.61 -11.85
N LEU A 12 1.64 6.52 -11.33
CA LEU A 12 0.47 6.51 -10.46
C LEU A 12 0.77 7.27 -9.16
N LYS A 13 2.00 7.15 -8.66
CA LYS A 13 2.41 7.87 -7.45
C LYS A 13 2.31 9.39 -7.60
N ASP A 14 2.61 9.91 -8.79
CA ASP A 14 2.62 11.36 -9.05
C ASP A 14 1.19 11.91 -9.21
N LYS A 15 0.20 11.04 -9.50
CA LYS A 15 -1.23 11.37 -9.52
C LYS A 15 -1.86 11.42 -8.12
N LEU A 16 -1.17 10.98 -7.07
CA LEU A 16 -1.71 10.97 -5.70
C LEU A 16 -1.64 12.36 -5.07
N ALA A 17 -2.66 12.74 -4.29
CA ALA A 17 -2.64 13.96 -3.51
C ALA A 17 -1.51 13.92 -2.47
N ALA A 18 -0.87 15.06 -2.18
CA ALA A 18 0.12 15.12 -1.09
C ALA A 18 -0.59 14.95 0.27
N LYS A 19 -0.50 13.77 0.86
CA LYS A 19 -0.91 13.49 2.25
C LYS A 19 0.29 13.02 3.05
N SER A 20 0.33 13.34 4.34
CA SER A 20 1.42 12.89 5.20
C SER A 20 1.33 11.38 5.44
N THR A 21 2.49 10.72 5.49
CA THR A 21 2.61 9.29 5.82
C THR A 21 1.93 8.97 7.15
N ASP A 22 2.11 9.85 8.15
CA ASP A 22 1.54 9.68 9.48
C ASP A 22 0.02 9.70 9.47
N GLU A 23 -0.62 10.62 8.73
CA GLU A 23 -2.09 10.66 8.62
C GLU A 23 -2.67 9.37 8.01
N ILE A 24 -1.97 8.77 7.05
CA ILE A 24 -2.42 7.55 6.37
C ILE A 24 -2.23 6.32 7.27
N ILE A 25 -1.16 6.30 8.06
CA ILE A 25 -0.74 5.13 8.82
C ILE A 25 -1.31 5.10 10.24
N HIS A 26 -1.51 6.25 10.89
CA HIS A 26 -1.99 6.34 12.27
C HIS A 26 -3.27 5.54 12.59
N PRO A 27 -4.23 5.37 11.66
CA PRO A 27 -5.39 4.51 11.89
C PRO A 27 -5.05 3.02 12.12
N TYR A 28 -3.86 2.56 11.71
CA TYR A 28 -3.46 1.15 11.77
C TYR A 28 -2.57 0.86 12.98
N LYS A 29 -3.07 0.02 13.89
CA LYS A 29 -2.48 -0.23 15.22
C LYS A 29 -1.12 -0.91 15.18
N ASP A 30 -0.86 -1.70 14.16
CA ASP A 30 0.35 -2.52 14.02
C ASP A 30 1.39 -1.90 13.09
N ALA A 31 1.07 -0.79 12.43
CA ALA A 31 1.96 -0.25 11.41
C ALA A 31 3.29 0.24 11.99
N ALA A 32 3.26 1.03 13.07
CA ALA A 32 4.49 1.51 13.72
C ALA A 32 5.28 0.39 14.43
N ALA A 33 4.61 -0.67 14.88
CA ALA A 33 5.23 -1.75 15.64
C ALA A 33 5.75 -2.90 14.78
N ALA A 34 5.12 -3.15 13.63
CA ALA A 34 5.40 -4.31 12.77
C ALA A 34 6.02 -3.94 11.42
N ALA A 35 5.82 -2.72 10.90
CA ALA A 35 6.51 -2.28 9.70
C ALA A 35 7.88 -1.68 10.04
N SER A 36 8.85 -1.86 9.15
CA SER A 36 10.12 -1.14 9.22
C SER A 36 9.97 0.29 8.73
N ASP A 37 10.80 1.22 9.24
CA ASP A 37 10.73 2.64 8.89
C ASP A 37 10.78 2.90 7.38
N TRP A 38 11.63 2.17 6.66
CA TRP A 38 11.73 2.27 5.19
C TRP A 38 10.46 1.84 4.44
N ALA A 39 9.64 0.99 5.07
CA ALA A 39 8.42 0.44 4.49
C ALA A 39 7.21 1.36 4.71
N LEU A 40 7.21 2.19 5.77
CA LEU A 40 6.10 3.06 6.12
C LEU A 40 5.67 3.93 4.93
N ASN A 41 6.62 4.66 4.32
CA ASN A 41 6.30 5.50 3.15
C ASN A 41 5.71 4.69 1.98
N SER A 42 6.27 3.50 1.70
CA SER A 42 5.76 2.64 0.62
C SER A 42 4.35 2.10 0.91
N ILE A 43 4.07 1.81 2.18
CA ILE A 43 2.78 1.34 2.66
C ILE A 43 1.75 2.46 2.56
N ALA A 44 2.08 3.67 3.02
CA ALA A 44 1.24 4.85 2.90
C ALA A 44 0.86 5.14 1.44
N ASP A 45 1.85 5.14 0.52
CA ASP A 45 1.60 5.31 -0.92
C ASP A 45 0.58 4.27 -1.42
N SER A 46 0.75 3.01 -1.01
CA SER A 46 -0.08 1.89 -1.48
C SER A 46 -1.50 1.91 -0.90
N LEU A 47 -1.64 2.38 0.34
CA LEU A 47 -2.92 2.59 1.01
C LEU A 47 -3.68 3.76 0.38
N GLN A 48 -2.96 4.86 0.10
CA GLN A 48 -3.53 6.04 -0.51
C GLN A 48 -4.01 5.78 -1.94
N ALA A 49 -3.25 4.99 -2.72
CA ALA A 49 -3.65 4.53 -4.03
C ALA A 49 -4.84 3.54 -4.01
N GLY A 50 -5.20 3.02 -2.83
CA GLY A 50 -6.23 1.99 -2.68
C GLY A 50 -5.83 0.63 -3.25
N ILE A 51 -4.53 0.40 -3.43
CA ILE A 51 -3.99 -0.87 -3.93
C ILE A 51 -3.96 -1.88 -2.77
N VAL A 52 -3.41 -1.44 -1.63
CA VAL A 52 -3.43 -2.17 -0.38
C VAL A 52 -4.57 -1.63 0.48
N THR A 53 -5.23 -2.52 1.20
CA THR A 53 -6.31 -2.20 2.14
C THR A 53 -6.01 -2.88 3.45
N GLY A 54 -6.33 -2.22 4.57
CA GLY A 54 -6.17 -2.84 5.88
C GLY A 54 -7.08 -4.04 6.10
N MET A 55 -6.73 -4.80 7.13
CA MET A 55 -7.45 -5.96 7.63
C MET A 55 -8.39 -5.59 8.79
N PRO A 56 -9.35 -6.47 9.12
CA PRO A 56 -10.20 -6.32 10.29
C PRO A 56 -9.40 -6.06 11.58
N GLY A 57 -9.91 -5.14 12.39
CA GLY A 57 -9.25 -4.70 13.62
C GLY A 57 -8.23 -3.57 13.43
N ALA A 58 -8.28 -2.87 12.29
CA ALA A 58 -7.39 -1.74 11.96
C ALA A 58 -5.91 -2.16 11.96
N ARG A 59 -5.61 -3.20 11.19
CA ARG A 59 -4.26 -3.78 11.05
C ARG A 59 -3.80 -3.82 9.60
N LEU A 60 -2.50 -3.78 9.36
CA LEU A 60 -1.87 -3.97 8.06
C LEU A 60 -1.20 -5.34 7.93
N ALA A 61 -0.87 -5.97 9.05
CA ALA A 61 -0.20 -7.26 9.15
C ALA A 61 1.03 -7.38 8.23
N PRO A 62 1.99 -6.43 8.28
CA PRO A 62 3.09 -6.35 7.30
C PRO A 62 4.07 -7.54 7.33
N LYS A 63 4.07 -8.32 8.41
CA LYS A 63 4.88 -9.53 8.59
C LYS A 63 4.11 -10.83 8.33
N GLN A 64 2.81 -10.74 8.04
CA GLN A 64 1.99 -11.92 7.77
C GLN A 64 2.23 -12.38 6.33
N ASP A 65 2.23 -13.70 6.13
CA ASP A 65 2.28 -14.28 4.80
C ASP A 65 1.04 -13.88 3.99
N ILE A 66 1.25 -13.64 2.70
CA ILE A 66 0.21 -13.28 1.75
C ILE A 66 -0.08 -14.45 0.80
N THR A 67 -1.35 -14.69 0.51
CA THR A 67 -1.76 -15.74 -0.42
C THR A 67 -1.59 -15.30 -1.87
N ARG A 68 -1.48 -16.27 -2.80
CA ARG A 68 -1.41 -15.99 -4.24
C ARG A 68 -2.63 -15.20 -4.76
N ALA A 69 -3.80 -15.45 -4.18
CA ALA A 69 -5.04 -14.76 -4.55
C ALA A 69 -5.00 -13.28 -4.13
N GLU A 70 -4.51 -12.98 -2.93
CA GLU A 70 -4.34 -11.60 -2.46
C GLU A 70 -3.30 -10.84 -3.28
N VAL A 71 -2.19 -11.51 -3.64
CA VAL A 71 -1.19 -10.91 -4.55
C VAL A 71 -1.82 -10.58 -5.91
N ALA A 72 -2.60 -11.49 -6.50
CA ALA A 72 -3.27 -11.24 -7.78
C ALA A 72 -4.22 -10.05 -7.70
N LEU A 73 -4.98 -9.92 -6.60
CA LEU A 73 -5.87 -8.79 -6.36
C LEU A 73 -5.12 -7.45 -6.24
N ILE A 74 -3.98 -7.43 -5.54
CA ILE A 74 -3.12 -6.25 -5.43
C ILE A 74 -2.60 -5.82 -6.81
N VAL A 75 -2.14 -6.78 -7.62
CA VAL A 75 -1.65 -6.50 -8.98
C VAL A 75 -2.78 -5.99 -9.87
N GLN A 76 -3.95 -6.62 -9.83
CA GLN A 76 -5.12 -6.18 -10.60
C GLN A 76 -5.50 -4.73 -10.25
N ARG A 77 -5.56 -4.39 -8.96
CA ARG A 77 -5.86 -3.02 -8.51
C ARG A 77 -4.81 -2.04 -9.01
N LEU A 78 -3.53 -2.40 -8.96
CA LEU A 78 -2.48 -1.55 -9.50
C LEU A 78 -2.71 -1.28 -10.99
N LEU A 79 -2.97 -2.32 -11.79
CA LEU A 79 -3.19 -2.16 -13.23
C LEU A 79 -4.41 -1.27 -13.52
N GLN A 80 -5.52 -1.47 -12.81
CA GLN A 80 -6.73 -0.65 -12.93
C GLN A 80 -6.48 0.82 -12.53
N LYS A 81 -5.78 1.05 -11.42
CA LYS A 81 -5.47 2.42 -10.95
C LYS A 81 -4.49 3.14 -11.85
N SER A 82 -3.65 2.39 -12.56
CA SER A 82 -2.69 2.91 -13.54
C SER A 82 -3.26 2.98 -14.97
N ASP A 83 -4.56 2.76 -15.16
CA ASP A 83 -5.23 2.81 -16.47
C ASP A 83 -4.65 1.83 -17.51
N LEU A 84 -4.15 0.67 -17.05
CA LEU A 84 -3.54 -0.36 -17.90
C LEU A 84 -4.51 -1.47 -18.32
N ILE A 85 -5.66 -1.56 -17.64
CA ILE A 85 -6.79 -2.46 -17.92
C ILE A 85 -8.12 -1.81 -17.55
#